data_AF-A0A956JA17-F1
#
_entry.id   AF-A0A956JA17-F1
#
_cell.length_a   1.000
_cell.length_b   1.000
_cell.length_c   1.000
_cell.angle_alpha   90.00
_cell.angle_beta   90.00
_cell.angle_gamma   90.00
#
_symmetry.space_group_name_H-M   'P 1'
#
loop_
_entity.id
_entity.type
_entity.pdbx_description
1 polymer ?
#
loop_
_entity_poly.entity_id
_entity_poly.type
_entity_poly.pdbx_seq_one_letter_code
_entity_poly.pdbx_strand_id
1 'polypeptide(L)'
;MARSDSAPLLPRSATLLGIALLACAWLPLTPGGRSFVQLAIETFGEGVMAGLVMVVGMGSPFLFGLAVAVGSLGRDEQRAASLVRTPVTMMLSQLLLLAWIMWRRGDMIASLPLLLFAVVTSLYVIQHSASSRASGRPASFRWYVRWGAMVVSAVAGWLLLQRMGGLRMGVAVEIAGLCGLGLVLRAQPSREAPAPAAAEVDDEPETEGLGDLDDDELDDEGLDEPSDD
;
A
#
# COMPACT_ATOMS: atom_id res chain seq x y z
N MET A 1 7.66 -25.18 27.46
CA MET A 1 7.52 -23.78 26.99
C MET A 1 8.13 -23.69 25.60
N ALA A 2 7.35 -23.94 24.55
CA ALA A 2 7.81 -23.78 23.18
C ALA A 2 7.93 -22.28 22.89
N ARG A 3 9.12 -21.81 22.48
CA ARG A 3 9.25 -20.50 21.85
C ARG A 3 8.46 -20.56 20.55
N SER A 4 7.29 -19.93 20.53
CA SER A 4 6.64 -19.55 19.30
C SER A 4 7.54 -18.51 18.64
N ASP A 5 8.51 -18.97 17.86
CA ASP A 5 9.37 -18.10 17.04
C ASP A 5 8.46 -17.34 16.08
N SER A 6 8.12 -16.13 16.50
CA SER A 6 7.18 -15.26 15.80
C SER A 6 7.89 -14.80 14.54
N ALA A 7 7.49 -15.36 13.40
CA ALA A 7 8.08 -15.01 12.12
C ALA A 7 8.00 -13.49 11.89
N PRO A 8 9.07 -12.86 11.36
CA PRO A 8 9.06 -11.42 11.10
C PRO A 8 7.96 -11.04 10.11
N LEU A 9 7.32 -9.88 10.34
CA LEU A 9 6.18 -9.38 9.54
C LEU A 9 6.51 -9.20 8.05
N LEU A 10 7.78 -8.94 7.73
CA LEU A 10 8.31 -8.89 6.38
C LEU A 10 9.67 -9.62 6.30
N PRO A 11 10.08 -10.07 5.10
CA PRO A 11 11.42 -10.59 4.88
C PRO A 11 12.47 -9.53 5.22
N ARG A 12 13.62 -9.93 5.80
CA ARG A 12 14.74 -9.01 6.13
C ARG A 12 15.22 -8.15 4.94
N SER A 13 15.02 -8.64 3.72
CA SER A 13 15.30 -7.87 2.50
C SER A 13 14.47 -6.58 2.42
N ALA A 14 13.23 -6.56 2.93
CA ALA A 14 12.40 -5.35 2.96
C ALA A 14 12.99 -4.29 3.91
N THR A 15 13.59 -4.71 5.03
CA THR A 15 14.31 -3.80 5.94
C THR A 15 15.47 -3.14 5.22
N LEU A 16 16.29 -3.94 4.52
CA LEU A 16 17.45 -3.41 3.76
C LEU A 16 17.01 -2.46 2.65
N LEU A 17 15.91 -2.77 1.95
CA LEU A 17 15.36 -1.88 0.92
C LEU A 17 14.77 -0.59 1.51
N GLY A 18 14.13 -0.66 2.68
CA GLY A 18 13.66 0.51 3.41
C GLY A 18 14.82 1.42 3.86
N ILE A 19 15.90 0.83 4.38
CA ILE A 19 17.14 1.54 4.74
C ILE A 19 17.80 2.14 3.49
N ALA A 20 17.88 1.39 2.39
CA ALA A 20 18.45 1.88 1.14
C ALA A 20 17.63 3.04 0.56
N LEU A 21 16.30 2.96 0.63
CA LEU A 21 15.42 4.05 0.21
C LEU A 21 15.64 5.29 1.09
N LEU A 22 15.78 5.14 2.40
CA LEU A 22 16.14 6.23 3.30
C LEU A 22 17.52 6.81 2.93
N ALA A 23 18.51 5.96 2.68
CA ALA A 23 19.87 6.35 2.30
C ALA A 23 19.91 7.18 1.00
N CYS A 24 18.91 7.04 0.12
CA CYS A 24 18.78 7.87 -1.08
C CYS A 24 18.62 9.37 -0.77
N ALA A 25 18.22 9.75 0.45
CA ALA A 25 18.15 11.15 0.86
C ALA A 25 19.53 11.85 0.84
N TRP A 26 20.62 11.11 1.01
CA TRP A 26 21.99 11.64 0.96
C TRP A 26 22.61 11.58 -0.43
N LEU A 27 21.98 10.88 -1.37
CA LEU A 27 22.47 10.76 -2.73
C LEU A 27 22.11 12.01 -3.57
N PRO A 28 22.88 12.30 -4.64
CA PRO A 28 22.61 13.43 -5.49
C PRO A 28 21.27 13.26 -6.22
N LEU A 29 20.35 14.19 -5.96
CA LEU A 29 19.06 14.32 -6.63
C LEU A 29 19.18 15.11 -7.92
N THR A 30 20.02 16.15 -7.93
CA THR A 30 20.23 17.03 -9.07
C THR A 30 21.54 16.72 -9.78
N PRO A 31 21.68 17.10 -11.06
CA PRO A 31 22.94 16.99 -11.79
C PRO A 31 24.09 17.77 -11.15
N GLY A 32 23.77 18.84 -10.40
CA GLY A 32 24.72 19.63 -9.63
C GLY A 32 25.20 18.95 -8.34
N GLY A 33 24.82 17.69 -8.10
CA GLY A 33 25.29 16.92 -6.96
C GLY A 33 24.55 17.19 -5.65
N ARG A 34 23.53 18.07 -5.64
CA ARG A 34 22.80 18.39 -4.40
C ARG A 34 21.96 17.22 -3.95
N SER A 35 22.10 16.84 -2.68
CA SER A 35 21.27 15.81 -2.04
C SER A 35 20.00 16.40 -1.43
N PHE A 36 19.05 15.52 -1.07
CA PHE A 36 17.83 15.96 -0.39
C PHE A 36 18.15 16.63 0.96
N VAL A 37 19.08 16.05 1.71
CA VAL A 37 19.48 16.58 3.02
C VAL A 37 20.08 17.97 2.90
N GLN A 38 20.90 18.23 1.87
CA GLN A 38 21.44 19.56 1.63
C GLN A 38 20.33 20.55 1.30
N LEU A 39 19.41 20.19 0.42
CA LEU A 39 18.25 21.04 0.09
C LEU A 39 17.41 21.34 1.33
N ALA A 40 17.15 20.34 2.18
CA ALA A 40 16.40 20.52 3.41
C ALA A 40 17.10 21.52 4.35
N ILE A 41 18.42 21.38 4.56
CA ILE A 41 19.22 22.29 5.40
C ILE A 41 19.19 23.71 4.82
N GLU A 42 19.37 23.86 3.50
CA GLU A 42 19.27 25.16 2.81
C GLU A 42 17.90 25.80 3.06
N THR A 43 16.81 25.05 2.88
CA THR A 43 15.44 25.55 3.12
C THR A 43 15.17 25.89 4.59
N PHE A 44 15.76 25.16 5.55
CA PHE A 44 15.68 25.55 6.97
C PHE A 44 16.40 26.87 7.26
N GLY A 45 17.46 27.19 6.49
CA GLY A 45 18.13 28.49 6.54
C GLY A 45 17.24 29.64 6.04
N GLU A 46 16.32 29.36 5.12
CA GLU A 46 15.33 30.34 4.62
C GLU A 46 14.14 30.49 5.58
N GLY A 47 13.80 29.45 6.34
CA GLY A 47 12.83 29.51 7.43
C GLY A 47 12.36 28.14 7.91
N VAL A 48 12.06 28.02 9.21
CA VAL A 48 11.65 26.76 9.86
C VAL A 48 10.42 26.15 9.20
N MET A 49 9.40 26.95 8.90
CA MET A 49 8.19 26.47 8.24
C MET A 49 8.44 25.96 6.83
N ALA A 50 9.31 26.62 6.06
CA ALA A 50 9.68 26.18 4.72
C ALA A 50 10.42 24.84 4.77
N GLY A 51 11.40 24.71 5.69
CA GLY A 51 12.12 23.45 5.90
C GLY A 51 11.20 22.30 6.31
N LEU A 52 10.25 22.55 7.21
CA LEU A 52 9.25 21.54 7.60
C LEU A 52 8.35 21.12 6.44
N VAL A 53 7.84 22.07 5.65
CA VAL A 53 7.03 21.76 4.46
C VAL A 53 7.85 20.97 3.44
N MET A 54 9.12 21.30 3.26
CA MET A 54 10.04 20.56 2.37
C MET A 54 10.28 19.13 2.85
N VAL A 55 10.57 18.92 4.14
CA VAL A 55 10.84 17.60 4.71
C VAL A 55 9.58 16.73 4.75
N VAL A 56 8.46 17.27 5.26
CA VAL A 56 7.19 16.52 5.34
C VAL A 56 6.67 16.24 3.95
N GLY A 57 6.78 17.23 3.07
CA GLY A 57 6.39 17.11 1.70
C GLY A 57 7.35 16.20 0.92
N MET A 58 8.43 16.76 0.42
CA MET A 58 9.32 16.07 -0.50
C MET A 58 10.08 14.91 0.14
N GLY A 59 10.20 14.87 1.48
CA GLY A 59 10.87 13.81 2.20
C GLY A 59 9.98 12.61 2.54
N SER A 60 8.69 12.64 2.20
CA SER A 60 7.76 11.55 2.49
C SER A 60 8.19 10.17 1.95
N PRO A 61 8.85 10.02 0.78
CA PRO A 61 9.38 8.73 0.33
C PRO A 61 10.52 8.18 1.21
N PHE A 62 11.36 9.06 1.78
CA PHE A 62 12.44 8.66 2.68
C PHE A 62 11.90 8.27 4.06
N LEU A 63 10.92 9.02 4.56
CA LEU A 63 10.18 8.68 5.78
C LEU A 63 9.42 7.37 5.63
N PHE A 64 8.86 7.10 4.44
CA PHE A 64 8.30 5.80 4.11
C PHE A 64 9.35 4.68 4.21
N GLY A 65 10.55 4.86 3.63
CA GLY A 65 11.66 3.90 3.76
C GLY A 65 12.03 3.61 5.22
N LEU A 66 12.12 4.66 6.05
CA LEU A 66 12.35 4.53 7.48
C LEU A 66 11.22 3.78 8.19
N ALA A 67 9.95 4.12 7.90
CA ALA A 67 8.80 3.47 8.49
C ALA A 67 8.71 1.99 8.11
N VAL A 68 9.07 1.62 6.88
CA VAL A 68 9.18 0.22 6.43
C VAL A 68 10.28 -0.50 7.21
N ALA A 69 11.46 0.12 7.35
CA ALA A 69 12.57 -0.48 8.07
C ALA A 69 12.22 -0.71 9.55
N VAL A 70 11.70 0.30 10.24
CA VAL A 70 11.28 0.19 11.65
C VAL A 70 10.11 -0.80 11.81
N GLY A 71 9.09 -0.70 10.96
CA GLY A 71 7.92 -1.58 10.99
C GLY A 71 8.26 -3.05 10.75
N SER A 72 9.24 -3.33 9.89
CA SER A 72 9.70 -4.70 9.60
C SER A 72 10.46 -5.36 10.77
N LEU A 73 11.02 -4.55 11.67
CA LEU A 73 11.68 -5.03 12.90
C LEU A 73 10.69 -5.24 14.04
N GLY A 74 9.52 -4.60 13.97
CA GLY A 74 8.45 -4.72 14.96
C GLY A 74 7.72 -6.06 14.90
N ARG A 75 7.08 -6.41 16.01
CA ARG A 75 6.16 -7.56 16.11
C ARG A 75 4.69 -7.16 16.05
N ASP A 76 4.40 -5.88 16.29
CA ASP A 76 3.04 -5.32 16.31
C ASP A 76 2.69 -4.80 14.92
N GLU A 77 1.87 -5.58 14.19
CA GLU A 77 1.43 -5.24 12.84
C GLU A 77 0.63 -3.94 12.80
N GLN A 78 -0.19 -3.67 13.83
CA GLN A 78 -1.04 -2.48 13.90
C GLN A 78 -0.18 -1.21 13.98
N ARG A 79 0.85 -1.24 14.84
CA ARG A 79 1.81 -0.14 14.97
C ARG A 79 2.66 0.01 13.71
N ALA A 80 3.10 -1.10 13.11
CA ALA A 80 3.86 -1.06 11.87
C ALA A 80 3.03 -0.45 10.71
N ALA A 81 1.75 -0.83 10.61
CA ALA A 81 0.82 -0.29 9.63
C ALA A 81 0.56 1.21 9.83
N SER A 82 0.37 1.66 11.08
CA SER A 82 0.16 3.09 11.36
C SER A 82 1.38 3.95 11.04
N LEU A 83 2.59 3.44 11.29
CA LEU A 83 3.85 4.12 10.94
C LEU A 83 3.99 4.36 9.43
N VAL A 84 3.61 3.38 8.60
CA VAL A 84 3.71 3.48 7.14
C VAL A 84 2.53 4.24 6.52
N ARG A 85 1.36 4.17 7.14
CA ARG A 85 0.15 4.82 6.63
C ARG A 85 0.35 6.32 6.45
N THR A 86 0.91 7.01 7.44
CA THR A 86 1.11 8.47 7.42
C THR A 86 1.94 8.93 6.21
N PRO A 87 3.19 8.45 5.99
CA PRO A 87 3.98 8.87 4.84
C PRO A 87 3.34 8.46 3.50
N VAL A 88 2.66 7.31 3.42
CA VAL A 88 1.95 6.91 2.18
C VAL A 88 0.81 7.87 1.85
N THR A 89 0.00 8.25 2.85
CA THR A 89 -1.08 9.22 2.61
C THR A 89 -0.54 10.58 2.19
N MET A 90 0.56 11.04 2.78
CA MET A 90 1.21 12.29 2.39
C MET A 90 1.73 12.22 0.95
N MET A 91 2.45 11.15 0.59
CA MET A 91 2.93 10.94 -0.78
C MET A 91 1.79 10.98 -1.80
N LEU A 92 0.65 10.34 -1.51
CA LEU A 92 -0.51 10.35 -2.40
C LEU A 92 -1.12 11.73 -2.55
N SER A 93 -1.33 12.46 -1.44
CA SER A 93 -1.85 13.82 -1.48
C SER A 93 -0.95 14.76 -2.28
N GLN A 94 0.36 14.66 -2.10
CA GLN A 94 1.32 15.45 -2.84
C GLN A 94 1.42 15.05 -4.30
N LEU A 95 1.40 13.76 -4.60
CA LEU A 95 1.40 13.28 -5.98
C LEU A 95 0.17 13.80 -6.71
N LEU A 96 -1.01 13.76 -6.08
CA LEU A 96 -2.24 14.29 -6.65
C LEU A 96 -2.14 15.79 -6.90
N LEU A 97 -1.67 16.56 -5.92
CA LEU A 97 -1.49 18.01 -6.05
C LEU A 97 -0.47 18.37 -7.14
N LEU A 98 0.68 17.69 -7.14
CA LEU A 98 1.75 17.91 -8.12
C LEU A 98 1.27 17.55 -9.53
N ALA A 99 0.67 16.37 -9.70
CA ALA A 99 0.14 15.93 -10.99
C ALA A 99 -0.92 16.89 -11.51
N TRP A 100 -1.79 17.41 -10.64
CA TRP A 100 -2.78 18.42 -10.99
C TRP A 100 -2.14 19.72 -11.46
N ILE A 101 -1.18 20.27 -10.70
CA ILE A 101 -0.45 21.50 -11.07
C ILE A 101 0.26 21.33 -12.42
N MET A 102 0.91 20.18 -12.63
CA MET A 102 1.65 19.90 -13.86
C MET A 102 0.74 19.73 -15.07
N TRP A 103 -0.40 19.05 -14.88
CA TRP A 103 -1.42 18.95 -15.92
C TRP A 103 -1.96 20.33 -16.30
N ARG A 104 -2.21 21.21 -15.31
CA ARG A 104 -2.67 22.58 -15.55
C ARG A 104 -1.65 23.46 -16.28
N ARG A 105 -0.35 23.21 -16.10
CA ARG A 105 0.72 23.97 -16.78
C ARG A 105 1.00 23.48 -18.20
N GLY A 106 0.85 22.18 -18.47
CA GLY A 106 0.99 21.61 -19.81
C GLY A 106 2.43 21.33 -20.26
N ASP A 107 3.45 21.64 -19.45
CA ASP A 107 4.87 21.60 -19.87
C ASP A 107 5.56 20.24 -19.68
N MET A 108 4.86 19.22 -19.19
CA MET A 108 5.47 17.98 -18.71
C MET A 108 4.96 16.74 -19.46
N ILE A 109 5.88 15.84 -19.80
CA ILE A 109 5.57 14.61 -20.53
C ILE A 109 4.68 13.72 -19.65
N ALA A 110 3.59 13.20 -20.24
CA ALA A 110 2.69 12.27 -19.56
C ALA A 110 2.10 12.79 -18.23
N SER A 111 1.84 14.11 -18.12
CA SER A 111 1.18 14.70 -16.95
C SER A 111 -0.24 14.16 -16.72
N LEU A 112 -1.00 13.91 -17.78
CA LEU A 112 -2.36 13.36 -17.69
C LEU A 112 -2.37 11.89 -17.21
N PRO A 113 -1.54 10.98 -17.74
CA PRO A 113 -1.35 9.65 -17.15
C PRO A 113 -0.94 9.68 -15.67
N LEU A 114 -0.04 10.59 -15.28
CA LEU A 114 0.35 10.75 -13.87
C LEU A 114 -0.83 11.17 -13.00
N LEU A 115 -1.64 12.13 -13.48
CA LEU A 115 -2.84 12.59 -12.78
C LEU A 115 -3.87 11.46 -12.63
N LEU A 116 -4.14 10.72 -13.71
CA LEU A 116 -5.07 9.60 -13.68
C LEU A 116 -4.58 8.52 -12.69
N PHE A 117 -3.29 8.18 -12.73
CA PHE A 117 -2.67 7.26 -11.77
C PHE A 117 -2.85 7.75 -10.33
N ALA A 118 -2.58 9.03 -10.06
CA ALA A 118 -2.72 9.63 -8.73
C ALA A 118 -4.16 9.56 -8.22
N VAL A 119 -5.14 9.90 -9.06
CA VAL A 119 -6.58 9.86 -8.73
C VAL A 119 -7.03 8.43 -8.45
N VAL A 120 -6.76 7.50 -9.38
CA VAL A 120 -7.19 6.09 -9.25
C VAL A 120 -6.56 5.45 -8.01
N THR A 121 -5.27 5.64 -7.81
CA THR A 121 -4.57 5.09 -6.64
C THR A 121 -5.11 5.68 -5.33
N SER A 122 -5.37 7.00 -5.30
CA SER A 122 -5.93 7.66 -4.11
C SER A 122 -7.33 7.14 -3.78
N LEU A 123 -8.22 7.05 -4.79
CA LEU A 123 -9.57 6.51 -4.63
C LEU A 123 -9.54 5.06 -4.14
N TYR A 124 -8.69 4.23 -4.74
CA TYR A 124 -8.54 2.83 -4.33
C TYR A 124 -8.07 2.72 -2.87
N VAL A 125 -7.07 3.52 -2.46
CA VAL A 125 -6.57 3.49 -1.07
C VAL A 125 -7.65 3.96 -0.09
N ILE A 126 -8.44 4.97 -0.44
CA ILE A 126 -9.56 5.46 0.38
C ILE A 126 -10.64 4.39 0.50
N GLN A 127 -11.08 3.81 -0.62
CA GLN A 127 -12.11 2.77 -0.65
C GLN A 127 -11.68 1.56 0.17
N HIS A 128 -10.47 1.04 -0.07
CA HIS A 128 -9.96 -0.10 0.67
C HIS A 128 -9.84 0.22 2.17
N SER A 129 -9.33 1.40 2.53
CA SER A 129 -9.25 1.83 3.93
C SER A 129 -10.63 2.03 4.59
N ALA A 130 -11.67 2.32 3.82
CA ALA A 130 -13.04 2.42 4.30
C ALA A 130 -13.65 1.03 4.49
N SER A 131 -13.51 0.13 3.52
CA SER A 131 -13.96 -1.27 3.59
C SER A 131 -13.28 -2.05 4.73
N SER A 132 -11.98 -1.84 4.94
CA SER A 132 -11.24 -2.42 6.07
C SER A 132 -11.77 -1.94 7.42
N ARG A 133 -12.15 -0.67 7.53
CA ARG A 133 -12.75 -0.13 8.76
C ARG A 133 -14.17 -0.66 8.98
N ALA A 134 -14.98 -0.76 7.93
CA ALA A 134 -16.33 -1.30 7.99
C ALA A 134 -16.36 -2.79 8.38
N SER A 135 -15.37 -3.58 7.94
CA SER A 135 -15.22 -5.00 8.27
C SER A 135 -14.54 -5.27 9.63
N GLY A 136 -14.19 -4.22 10.39
CA GLY A 136 -13.49 -4.34 11.66
C GLY A 136 -12.06 -4.88 11.56
N ARG A 137 -11.52 -5.07 10.35
CA ARG A 137 -10.18 -5.61 10.09
C ARG A 137 -9.28 -4.53 9.49
N PRO A 138 -8.35 -3.95 10.27
CA PRO A 138 -7.44 -2.91 9.78
C PRO A 138 -6.59 -3.43 8.61
N ALA A 139 -6.27 -2.56 7.65
CA ALA A 139 -5.44 -2.93 6.52
C ALA A 139 -4.03 -3.36 6.99
N SER A 140 -3.55 -4.47 6.44
CA SER A 140 -2.28 -5.09 6.86
C SER A 140 -1.08 -4.19 6.55
N PHE A 141 -0.02 -4.35 7.35
CA PHE A 141 1.24 -3.63 7.13
C PHE A 141 1.79 -3.88 5.73
N ARG A 142 1.76 -5.14 5.26
CA ARG A 142 2.25 -5.54 3.93
C ARG A 142 1.48 -4.82 2.81
N TRP A 143 0.19 -4.60 2.97
CA TRP A 143 -0.63 -3.88 2.00
C TRP A 143 -0.18 -2.42 1.85
N TYR A 144 0.02 -1.71 2.97
CA TYR A 144 0.52 -0.33 2.95
C TYR A 144 1.93 -0.22 2.36
N VAL A 145 2.83 -1.16 2.70
CA VAL A 145 4.18 -1.20 2.14
C VAL A 145 4.14 -1.40 0.63
N ARG A 146 3.31 -2.34 0.13
CA ARG A 146 3.18 -2.60 -1.31
C ARG A 146 2.69 -1.36 -2.06
N TRP A 147 1.65 -0.69 -1.56
CA TRP A 147 1.10 0.50 -2.21
C TRP A 147 2.02 1.70 -2.13
N GLY A 148 2.63 1.97 -0.97
CA GLY A 148 3.64 3.01 -0.86
C GLY A 148 4.80 2.78 -1.82
N ALA A 149 5.31 1.56 -1.90
CA ALA A 149 6.39 1.18 -2.81
C ALA A 149 5.99 1.31 -4.28
N MET A 150 4.74 1.00 -4.63
CA MET A 150 4.21 1.20 -5.98
C MET A 150 4.17 2.69 -6.35
N VAL A 151 3.74 3.56 -5.43
CA VAL A 151 3.76 5.02 -5.63
C VAL A 151 5.19 5.53 -5.83
N VAL A 152 6.14 5.12 -4.98
CA VAL A 152 7.56 5.49 -5.14
C VAL A 152 8.10 5.05 -6.49
N SER A 153 7.81 3.82 -6.91
CA SER A 153 8.28 3.27 -8.19
C SER A 153 7.66 3.99 -9.39
N ALA A 154 6.36 4.29 -9.34
CA ALA A 154 5.65 5.00 -10.40
C ALA A 154 6.18 6.44 -10.55
N VAL A 155 6.40 7.14 -9.42
CA VAL A 155 6.96 8.49 -9.43
C VAL A 155 8.39 8.47 -9.96
N ALA A 156 9.25 7.54 -9.51
CA ALA A 156 10.61 7.40 -10.03
C ALA A 156 10.61 7.10 -11.53
N GLY A 157 9.77 6.17 -12.00
CA GLY A 157 9.62 5.84 -13.42
C GLY A 157 9.15 7.04 -14.24
N TRP A 158 8.20 7.81 -13.73
CA TRP A 158 7.75 9.04 -14.38
C TRP A 158 8.83 10.14 -14.40
N LEU A 159 9.61 10.30 -13.32
CA LEU A 159 10.75 11.23 -13.30
C LEU A 159 11.85 10.81 -14.29
N LEU A 160 12.07 9.51 -14.47
CA LEU A 160 12.97 8.99 -15.49
C LEU A 160 12.43 9.23 -16.90
N LEU A 161 11.12 9.14 -17.11
CA LEU A 161 10.47 9.48 -18.39
C LEU A 161 10.73 10.94 -18.79
N GLN A 162 10.80 11.85 -17.82
CA GLN A 162 11.11 13.26 -18.07
C GLN A 162 12.51 13.48 -18.66
N ARG A 163 13.43 12.51 -18.58
CA ARG A 163 14.72 12.58 -19.27
C ARG A 163 14.57 12.70 -20.78
N MET A 164 13.49 12.14 -21.35
CA MET A 164 13.18 12.32 -22.77
C MET A 164 12.80 13.76 -23.11
N GLY A 165 12.34 14.53 -22.13
CA GLY A 165 12.08 15.98 -22.22
C GLY A 165 13.28 16.85 -21.87
N GLY A 166 14.48 16.27 -21.71
CA GLY A 166 15.71 17.00 -21.41
C GLY A 166 15.99 17.24 -19.91
N LEU A 167 15.12 16.78 -19.01
CA LEU A 167 15.36 16.90 -17.57
C LEU A 167 16.43 15.91 -17.11
N ARG A 168 17.54 16.41 -16.56
CA ARG A 168 18.61 15.57 -16.01
C ARG A 168 18.35 15.34 -14.53
N MET A 169 18.23 14.08 -14.13
CA MET A 169 18.01 13.64 -12.74
C MET A 169 19.25 12.90 -12.23
N GLY A 170 19.58 13.08 -10.96
CA GLY A 170 20.67 12.35 -10.31
C GLY A 170 20.34 10.87 -10.03
N VAL A 171 21.34 10.13 -9.55
CA VAL A 171 21.28 8.67 -9.33
C VAL A 171 20.28 8.29 -8.22
N ALA A 172 19.97 9.21 -7.30
CA ALA A 172 19.02 8.98 -6.22
C ALA A 172 17.66 8.49 -6.73
N VAL A 173 17.17 9.01 -7.87
CA VAL A 173 15.87 8.64 -8.45
C VAL A 173 15.86 7.19 -8.94
N GLU A 174 16.94 6.76 -9.59
CA GLU A 174 17.08 5.37 -10.09
C GLU A 174 17.10 4.38 -8.92
N ILE A 175 17.92 4.66 -7.90
CA ILE A 175 18.03 3.78 -6.73
C ILE A 175 16.73 3.75 -5.94
N ALA A 176 16.05 4.89 -5.76
CA ALA A 176 14.75 4.94 -5.11
C ALA A 176 13.70 4.13 -5.88
N GLY A 177 13.69 4.22 -7.21
CA GLY A 177 12.82 3.41 -8.07
C GLY A 177 13.08 1.92 -7.95
N LEU A 178 14.35 1.49 -7.96
CA LEU A 178 14.73 0.09 -7.76
C LEU A 178 14.38 -0.43 -6.36
N CYS A 179 14.56 0.40 -5.32
CA CYS A 179 14.17 0.06 -3.96
C CYS A 179 12.66 -0.10 -3.84
N GLY A 180 11.89 0.83 -4.43
CA GLY A 180 10.43 0.74 -4.53
C GLY A 180 10.00 -0.56 -5.22
N LEU A 181 10.57 -0.87 -6.39
CA LEU A 181 10.22 -2.07 -7.13
C LEU A 181 10.55 -3.34 -6.33
N GLY A 182 11.73 -3.38 -5.70
CA GLY A 182 12.12 -4.46 -4.80
C GLY A 182 11.13 -4.64 -3.65
N LEU A 183 10.65 -3.54 -3.05
CA LEU A 183 9.65 -3.58 -1.98
C LEU A 183 8.30 -4.09 -2.47
N VAL A 184 7.83 -3.67 -3.65
CA VAL A 184 6.60 -4.19 -4.28
C VAL A 184 6.67 -5.70 -4.44
N LEU A 185 7.79 -6.22 -4.95
CA LEU A 185 7.99 -7.65 -5.17
C LEU A 185 8.07 -8.45 -3.85
N ARG A 186 8.65 -7.87 -2.80
CA ARG A 186 8.80 -8.53 -1.49
C ARG A 186 7.55 -8.42 -0.60
N ALA A 187 6.66 -7.48 -0.88
CA ALA A 187 5.40 -7.29 -0.20
C ALA A 187 4.23 -8.05 -0.86
N GLN A 188 4.50 -8.96 -1.81
CA GLN A 188 3.50 -9.86 -2.37
C GLN A 188 2.86 -10.72 -1.27
N PRO A 189 1.53 -10.96 -1.31
CA PRO A 189 0.90 -11.97 -0.46
C PRO A 189 1.62 -13.30 -0.68
N SER A 190 1.95 -14.01 0.40
CA SER A 190 2.37 -15.40 0.27
C SER A 190 1.22 -16.12 -0.42
N ARG A 191 1.47 -16.75 -1.56
CA ARG A 191 0.49 -17.56 -2.28
C ARG A 191 0.05 -18.65 -1.32
N GLU A 192 -1.11 -18.47 -0.71
CA GLU A 192 -1.74 -19.48 0.13
C GLU A 192 -1.86 -20.71 -0.77
N ALA A 193 -1.15 -21.77 -0.40
CA ALA A 193 -1.26 -23.03 -1.12
C ALA A 193 -2.76 -23.37 -1.16
N PRO A 194 -3.31 -23.80 -2.31
CA PRO A 194 -4.68 -24.29 -2.33
C PRO A 194 -4.79 -25.32 -1.22
N ALA A 195 -5.75 -25.12 -0.31
CA ALA A 195 -6.07 -26.11 0.71
C ALA A 195 -6.12 -27.47 0.00
N PRO A 196 -5.46 -28.52 0.52
CA PRO A 196 -5.56 -29.83 -0.10
C PRO A 196 -7.04 -30.11 -0.31
N ALA A 197 -7.41 -30.35 -1.57
CA ALA A 197 -8.77 -30.68 -1.95
C ALA A 197 -9.31 -31.65 -0.92
N ALA A 198 -10.48 -31.33 -0.37
CA ALA A 198 -11.22 -32.22 0.50
C ALA A 198 -11.12 -33.61 -0.12
N ALA A 199 -10.52 -34.54 0.63
CA ALA A 199 -10.44 -35.92 0.24
C ALA A 199 -11.85 -36.34 -0.19
N GLU A 200 -11.92 -36.90 -1.40
CA GLU A 200 -13.05 -37.62 -1.94
C GLU A 200 -13.68 -38.45 -0.82
N VAL A 201 -14.86 -38.05 -0.37
CA VAL A 201 -15.80 -38.99 0.23
C VAL A 201 -16.54 -39.54 -0.98
N ASP A 202 -16.06 -40.68 -1.48
CA ASP A 202 -16.84 -41.58 -2.31
C ASP A 202 -18.06 -42.02 -1.50
N ASP A 203 -19.15 -41.25 -1.59
CA ASP A 203 -20.49 -41.77 -1.25
C ASP A 203 -20.97 -42.58 -2.45
N GLU A 204 -20.81 -43.90 -2.35
CA GLU A 204 -21.51 -44.86 -3.21
C GLU A 204 -23.02 -44.63 -3.10
N PRO A 205 -23.77 -44.52 -4.20
CA PRO A 205 -25.23 -44.55 -4.13
C PRO A 205 -25.68 -45.98 -3.85
N GLU A 206 -25.93 -46.31 -2.58
CA GLU A 206 -26.75 -47.47 -2.21
C GLU A 206 -28.18 -47.25 -2.73
N THR A 207 -28.44 -47.83 -3.90
CA THR A 207 -29.79 -48.15 -4.36
C THR A 207 -30.29 -49.35 -3.57
N GLU A 208 -31.20 -49.18 -2.61
CA GLU A 208 -32.13 -50.24 -2.19
C GLU A 208 -33.30 -49.74 -1.30
N GLY A 209 -34.52 -50.21 -1.61
CA GLY A 209 -35.73 -50.18 -0.75
C GLY A 209 -36.55 -48.88 -0.82
N LEU A 210 -37.57 -48.73 -1.68
CA LEU A 210 -38.91 -49.33 -1.53
C LEU A 210 -39.33 -49.55 -0.07
N GLY A 211 -40.10 -48.59 0.45
CA GLY A 211 -40.81 -48.66 1.71
C GLY A 211 -41.97 -47.67 1.68
N ASP A 212 -43.18 -48.22 1.55
CA ASP A 212 -44.49 -47.59 1.68
C ASP A 212 -44.63 -46.77 2.99
N LEU A 213 -45.76 -46.04 3.06
CA LEU A 213 -46.47 -45.55 4.25
C LEU A 213 -46.05 -44.13 4.71
N ASP A 214 -46.93 -43.17 4.96
CA ASP A 214 -48.39 -43.17 5.05
C ASP A 214 -48.90 -41.74 4.78
N ASP A 215 -50.09 -41.67 4.18
CA ASP A 215 -51.01 -40.54 4.27
C ASP A 215 -51.41 -40.36 5.75
N ASP A 216 -51.25 -39.16 6.29
CA ASP A 216 -52.08 -38.57 7.36
C ASP A 216 -51.73 -37.07 7.37
N GLU A 217 -52.57 -36.21 6.78
CA GLU A 217 -53.70 -35.59 7.46
C GLU A 217 -53.26 -34.88 8.76
N LEU A 218 -53.29 -33.54 8.75
CA LEU A 218 -53.79 -32.70 9.84
C LEU A 218 -53.71 -31.23 9.41
N ASP A 219 -54.81 -30.84 8.79
CA ASP A 219 -55.63 -29.66 9.10
C ASP A 219 -55.11 -28.57 10.05
N ASP A 220 -55.54 -27.37 9.65
CA ASP A 220 -56.20 -26.35 10.45
C ASP A 220 -55.42 -25.31 11.26
N GLU A 221 -55.92 -24.09 11.03
CA GLU A 221 -56.06 -22.96 11.95
C GLU A 221 -54.77 -22.29 12.48
N GLY A 222 -54.61 -20.98 12.44
CA GLY A 222 -55.62 -19.94 12.31
C GLY A 222 -55.02 -18.58 12.02
N LEU A 223 -55.90 -17.78 11.45
CA LEU A 223 -55.85 -16.33 11.30
C LEU A 223 -55.61 -15.67 12.66
N ASP A 224 -54.86 -14.56 12.66
CA ASP A 224 -55.19 -13.36 13.43
C ASP A 224 -54.27 -12.19 13.01
N GLU A 225 -54.77 -11.35 12.09
CA GLU A 225 -54.65 -9.88 12.20
C GLU A 225 -55.79 -9.38 13.11
N PRO A 226 -55.90 -8.09 13.52
CA PRO A 226 -54.94 -7.00 13.75
C PRO A 226 -55.13 -6.41 15.17
N SER A 227 -54.46 -5.30 15.53
CA SER A 227 -55.04 -4.15 16.28
C SER A 227 -53.99 -3.11 16.67
N ASP A 228 -54.42 -1.85 16.59
CA ASP A 228 -53.73 -0.59 16.79
C ASP A 228 -53.17 -0.34 18.21
N ASP A 229 -52.11 0.47 18.28
CA ASP A 229 -51.99 1.64 19.17
C ASP A 229 -50.93 2.62 18.61
#